data_AF-A0A9D0XLT4-F1
#
_entry.id   AF-A0A9D0XLT4-F1
#
_cell.length_a   1.000
_cell.length_b   1.000
_cell.length_c   1.000
_cell.angle_alpha   90.00
_cell.angle_beta   90.00
_cell.angle_gamma   90.00
#
_symmetry.space_group_name_H-M   'P 1'
#
loop_
_entity.id
_entity.type
_entity.pdbx_description
1 polymer ?
#
loop_
_entity_poly.entity_id
_entity_poly.type
_entity_poly.pdbx_seq_one_letter_code
_entity_poly.pdbx_strand_id
1 'polypeptide(L)'
;MNIYRYTTLLFFFCCMVLGNSVFAQLANTDNPVILKNESTINSDKLEYSPAFYEDGIVFISSQPASKKYKIKDKRINKNIFSIFLARRNDDGTLAKPEPFSNKITTSLHEGPVTFDRTASYMFFTRNFTKKNRPQKAKDGIVKLAIYTAENVKDDWANVKLLPFNDKEFNTAHPAISVEGNLLYFSSDRPGGHGGMDIWVSRRLGDEWGEPINLGPQVNTEGDDIFPFIHADGTLYFASTGHNSKGGLDIFFTSRKGDGWTTPTNLGSPFNSEQDDLGFIIDRDKKNGYFSSNRPSGEGEDDIYSFFIASNIDALFDGSKPKQAEELVIVVSDFETGAMIENATVTYASLDELSIAAALANSNSKSSVCIRSTHLLARAA
;
A
#
# COMPACT_ATOMS: atom_id res chain seq x y z
N MET A 1 21.29 33.93 35.96
CA MET A 1 19.91 34.43 36.02
C MET A 1 19.59 35.03 34.66
N ASN A 2 18.78 34.33 33.88
CA ASN A 2 17.78 34.78 32.88
C ASN A 2 18.00 36.13 32.14
N ILE A 3 17.73 36.32 30.84
CA ILE A 3 17.08 35.58 29.75
C ILE A 3 17.47 36.41 28.49
N TYR A 4 17.86 35.77 27.39
CA TYR A 4 17.98 36.45 26.08
C TYR A 4 16.58 36.60 25.47
N ARG A 5 16.18 37.85 25.16
CA ARG A 5 14.94 38.18 24.42
C ARG A 5 15.16 37.91 22.93
N TYR A 6 14.32 37.05 22.35
CA TYR A 6 14.21 36.90 20.90
C TYR A 6 13.17 37.89 20.36
N THR A 7 13.60 38.63 19.34
CA THR A 7 12.80 39.51 18.49
C THR A 7 12.24 38.66 17.35
N THR A 8 10.91 38.61 17.17
CA THR A 8 10.30 37.97 15.99
C THR A 8 9.84 39.06 15.02
N LEU A 9 10.39 38.96 13.81
CA LEU A 9 10.18 39.82 12.65
C LEU A 9 8.90 39.37 11.91
N LEU A 10 8.05 40.32 11.54
CA LEU A 10 6.88 40.13 10.67
C LEU A 10 7.32 39.73 9.25
N PHE A 11 6.62 38.76 8.64
CA PHE A 11 6.53 38.65 7.19
C PHE A 11 5.06 38.55 6.76
N PHE A 12 4.66 39.50 5.92
CA PHE A 12 3.44 39.49 5.12
C PHE A 12 3.47 38.31 4.14
N PHE A 13 2.35 37.62 3.91
CA PHE A 13 2.14 36.93 2.64
C PHE A 13 0.74 37.16 2.07
N CYS A 14 0.79 37.33 0.75
CA CYS A 14 -0.19 37.82 -0.19
C CYS A 14 -1.33 36.82 -0.42
N CYS A 15 -2.56 37.31 -0.52
CA CYS A 15 -3.69 36.54 -1.06
C CYS A 15 -3.42 36.18 -2.53
N MET A 16 -3.27 34.90 -2.83
CA MET A 16 -3.62 34.33 -4.14
C MET A 16 -4.81 33.41 -3.94
N VAL A 17 -5.96 33.86 -4.44
CA VAL A 17 -7.10 32.99 -4.71
C VAL A 17 -6.73 32.19 -5.96
N LEU A 18 -6.42 30.91 -5.79
CA LEU A 18 -6.46 29.94 -6.88
C LEU A 18 -7.49 28.88 -6.50
N GLY A 19 -8.51 28.78 -7.33
CA GLY A 19 -9.59 27.83 -7.16
C GLY A 19 -9.05 26.41 -7.21
N ASN A 20 -9.35 25.64 -6.17
CA ASN A 20 -9.26 24.19 -6.21
C ASN A 20 -10.66 23.65 -6.01
N SER A 21 -11.22 23.10 -7.08
CA SER A 21 -12.33 22.16 -7.02
C SER A 21 -11.84 20.91 -6.29
N VAL A 22 -12.17 20.79 -5.01
CA VAL A 22 -11.97 19.58 -4.22
C VAL A 22 -13.22 18.73 -4.36
N PHE A 23 -13.12 17.58 -5.02
CA PHE A 23 -14.13 16.53 -4.93
C PHE A 23 -13.98 15.86 -3.56
N ALA A 24 -14.72 16.34 -2.56
CA ALA A 24 -14.88 15.65 -1.28
C ALA A 24 -16.02 14.63 -1.40
N GLN A 25 -15.68 13.37 -1.65
CA GLN A 25 -16.64 12.28 -1.47
C GLN A 25 -16.58 11.86 0.00
N LEU A 26 -17.50 12.35 0.82
CA LEU A 26 -17.54 12.09 2.26
C LEU A 26 -17.99 10.65 2.53
N ALA A 27 -17.20 9.89 3.30
CA ALA A 27 -17.66 8.63 3.86
C ALA A 27 -18.82 8.88 4.84
N ASN A 28 -19.99 8.32 4.55
CA ASN A 28 -21.13 8.31 5.46
C ASN A 28 -21.47 6.85 5.85
N THR A 29 -22.52 6.66 6.65
CA THR A 29 -22.95 5.31 7.06
C THR A 29 -23.32 4.40 5.88
N ASP A 30 -23.62 4.98 4.70
CA ASP A 30 -24.04 4.27 3.50
C ASP A 30 -22.87 3.99 2.55
N ASN A 31 -21.75 4.71 2.69
CA ASN A 31 -20.51 4.44 1.97
C ASN A 31 -19.30 4.53 2.92
N PRO A 32 -18.97 3.43 3.63
CA PRO A 32 -17.95 3.43 4.68
C PRO A 32 -16.52 3.45 4.13
N VAL A 33 -16.33 3.28 2.82
CA VAL A 33 -15.03 3.20 2.15
C VAL A 33 -14.92 4.28 1.08
N ILE A 34 -13.87 5.08 1.14
CA ILE A 34 -13.50 6.04 0.09
C ILE A 34 -12.39 5.39 -0.73
N LEU A 35 -12.55 5.39 -2.05
CA LEU A 35 -11.54 4.90 -2.99
C LEU A 35 -11.05 6.05 -3.86
N LYS A 36 -9.74 6.16 -4.06
CA LYS A 36 -9.11 7.17 -4.91
C LYS A 36 -8.12 6.51 -5.86
N ASN A 37 -8.25 6.75 -7.16
CA ASN A 37 -7.20 6.43 -8.12
C ASN A 37 -6.03 7.40 -7.91
N GLU A 38 -4.82 6.88 -7.70
CA GLU A 38 -3.62 7.71 -7.49
C GLU A 38 -3.01 8.17 -8.82
N SER A 39 -3.75 9.00 -9.55
CA SER A 39 -3.43 9.47 -10.90
C SER A 39 -2.09 10.20 -11.04
N THR A 40 -1.45 10.61 -9.94
CA THR A 40 -0.10 11.21 -9.96
C THR A 40 0.99 10.17 -10.23
N ILE A 41 0.77 8.92 -9.84
CA ILE A 41 1.73 7.82 -10.03
C ILE A 41 1.31 6.87 -11.15
N ASN A 42 0.00 6.79 -11.43
CA ASN A 42 -0.54 5.97 -12.52
C ASN A 42 -0.28 6.63 -13.89
N SER A 43 -0.22 5.78 -14.91
CA SER A 43 0.04 6.16 -16.30
C SER A 43 -0.76 5.27 -17.25
N ASP A 44 -0.53 5.39 -18.57
CA ASP A 44 -1.15 4.49 -19.57
C ASP A 44 -0.52 3.07 -19.57
N LYS A 45 0.12 2.66 -18.48
CA LYS A 45 0.92 1.43 -18.33
C LYS A 45 0.38 0.62 -17.14
N LEU A 46 1.19 -0.34 -16.68
CA LEU A 46 0.91 -1.15 -15.50
C LEU A 46 1.62 -0.53 -14.31
N GLU A 47 0.87 -0.15 -13.28
CA GLU A 47 1.32 0.27 -11.97
C GLU A 47 0.66 -0.63 -10.91
N TYR A 48 1.45 -1.44 -10.20
CA TYR A 48 0.88 -2.49 -9.35
C TYR A 48 1.73 -2.88 -8.14
N SER A 49 1.10 -3.64 -7.25
CA SER A 49 1.66 -4.24 -6.04
C SER A 49 2.41 -3.25 -5.14
N PRO A 50 1.71 -2.25 -4.58
CA PRO A 50 2.28 -1.30 -3.65
C PRO A 50 2.83 -1.98 -2.38
N ALA A 51 3.82 -1.34 -1.76
CA ALA A 51 4.36 -1.66 -0.45
C ALA A 51 4.64 -0.36 0.32
N PHE A 52 4.26 -0.29 1.60
CA PHE A 52 4.60 0.86 2.43
C PHE A 52 6.12 1.00 2.57
N TYR A 53 6.63 2.23 2.40
CA TYR A 53 8.04 2.52 2.54
C TYR A 53 8.24 3.97 2.99
N GLU A 54 8.85 4.15 4.17
CA GLU A 54 9.01 5.46 4.80
C GLU A 54 7.68 6.22 4.90
N ASP A 55 7.61 7.42 4.34
CA ASP A 55 6.42 8.27 4.29
C ASP A 55 5.50 7.96 3.09
N GLY A 56 5.95 7.13 2.16
CA GLY A 56 5.28 6.88 0.88
C GLY A 56 5.02 5.41 0.59
N ILE A 57 5.03 5.08 -0.71
CA ILE A 57 4.93 3.71 -1.20
C ILE A 57 6.01 3.41 -2.23
N VAL A 58 6.42 2.16 -2.25
CA VAL A 58 7.15 1.56 -3.35
C VAL A 58 6.16 0.72 -4.17
N PHE A 59 6.26 0.76 -5.48
CA PHE A 59 5.38 0.02 -6.37
C PHE A 59 6.11 -0.38 -7.65
N ILE A 60 5.47 -1.24 -8.44
CA ILE A 60 6.06 -1.80 -9.65
C ILE A 60 5.42 -1.14 -10.86
N SER A 61 6.24 -0.74 -11.83
CA SER A 61 5.74 -0.15 -13.07
C SER A 61 6.39 -0.76 -14.30
N SER A 62 5.60 -0.87 -15.39
CA SER A 62 6.12 -1.13 -16.74
C SER A 62 6.51 0.13 -17.50
N GLN A 63 6.41 1.30 -16.87
CA GLN A 63 7.10 2.50 -17.30
C GLN A 63 8.61 2.31 -17.08
N PRO A 64 9.47 2.54 -18.09
CA PRO A 64 10.90 2.34 -17.92
C PRO A 64 11.51 3.30 -16.89
N ALA A 65 12.29 2.78 -15.94
CA ALA A 65 13.04 3.58 -14.97
C ALA A 65 13.95 4.64 -15.62
N SER A 66 14.48 4.35 -16.82
CA SER A 66 15.16 5.33 -17.66
C SER A 66 15.22 4.83 -19.11
N LYS A 67 15.76 5.66 -20.02
CA LYS A 67 16.02 5.24 -21.41
C LYS A 67 16.84 3.95 -21.52
N LYS A 68 17.78 3.73 -20.58
CA LYS A 68 18.62 2.52 -20.52
C LYS A 68 17.80 1.26 -20.23
N TYR A 69 16.75 1.39 -19.44
CA TYR A 69 15.89 0.28 -19.00
C TYR A 69 14.61 0.14 -19.85
N LYS A 70 14.51 0.86 -20.98
CA LYS A 70 13.45 0.69 -21.96
C LYS A 70 13.67 -0.60 -22.78
N ILE A 71 13.47 -1.73 -22.13
CA ILE A 71 13.70 -3.06 -22.67
C ILE A 71 12.36 -3.78 -22.73
N LYS A 72 12.00 -4.29 -23.90
CA LYS A 72 10.72 -4.96 -24.13
C LYS A 72 10.85 -6.46 -23.90
N ASP A 73 10.05 -6.99 -22.98
CA ASP A 73 9.76 -8.42 -22.93
C ASP A 73 8.76 -8.76 -24.03
N LYS A 74 9.22 -9.52 -25.03
CA LYS A 74 8.42 -9.91 -26.18
C LYS A 74 7.32 -10.93 -25.83
N ARG A 75 7.45 -11.67 -24.72
CA ARG A 75 6.47 -12.69 -24.33
C ARG A 75 5.17 -12.06 -23.88
N ILE A 76 5.27 -11.01 -23.06
CA ILE A 76 4.11 -10.29 -22.50
C ILE A 76 3.83 -8.98 -23.23
N ASN A 77 4.66 -8.62 -24.23
CA ASN A 77 4.54 -7.40 -25.01
C ASN A 77 4.62 -6.10 -24.18
N LYS A 78 5.29 -6.13 -23.03
CA LYS A 78 5.51 -4.98 -22.12
C LYS A 78 6.99 -4.65 -21.97
N ASN A 79 7.30 -3.47 -21.42
CA ASN A 79 8.65 -3.27 -20.92
C ASN A 79 8.89 -4.19 -19.71
N ILE A 80 10.16 -4.43 -19.41
CA ILE A 80 10.55 -5.01 -18.13
C ILE A 80 10.02 -4.17 -16.98
N PHE A 81 9.56 -4.84 -15.94
CA PHE A 81 9.02 -4.20 -14.76
C PHE A 81 10.15 -3.65 -13.88
N SER A 82 9.96 -2.44 -13.38
CA SER A 82 10.92 -1.72 -12.53
C SER A 82 10.26 -1.26 -11.23
N ILE A 83 11.07 -1.13 -10.19
CA ILE A 83 10.63 -0.67 -8.87
C ILE A 83 10.71 0.86 -8.80
N PHE A 84 9.61 1.51 -8.41
CA PHE A 84 9.49 2.96 -8.25
C PHE A 84 9.12 3.33 -6.82
N LEU A 85 9.53 4.53 -6.41
CA LEU A 85 9.17 5.18 -5.17
C LEU A 85 8.26 6.37 -5.46
N ALA A 86 7.18 6.49 -4.70
CA ALA A 86 6.41 7.72 -4.58
C ALA A 86 6.35 8.13 -3.11
N ARG A 87 7.01 9.25 -2.78
CA ARG A 87 6.95 9.88 -1.45
C ARG A 87 5.65 10.64 -1.28
N ARG A 88 5.33 11.08 -0.07
CA ARG A 88 4.19 11.97 0.16
C ARG A 88 4.63 13.42 0.13
N ASN A 89 3.78 14.27 -0.42
CA ASN A 89 3.86 15.71 -0.24
C ASN A 89 3.30 16.11 1.13
N ASP A 90 3.51 17.37 1.53
CA ASP A 90 2.98 17.93 2.79
C ASP A 90 1.45 17.92 2.87
N ASP A 91 0.77 17.90 1.72
CA ASP A 91 -0.69 17.75 1.61
C ASP A 91 -1.16 16.29 1.60
N GLY A 92 -0.25 15.34 1.82
CA GLY A 92 -0.51 13.91 1.88
C GLY A 92 -0.69 13.19 0.56
N THR A 93 -0.75 13.92 -0.55
CA THR A 93 -0.79 13.33 -1.89
C THR A 93 0.53 12.63 -2.22
N LEU A 94 0.48 11.61 -3.08
CA LEU A 94 1.70 11.00 -3.59
C LEU A 94 2.39 11.94 -4.58
N ALA A 95 3.68 12.16 -4.37
CA ALA A 95 4.53 12.89 -5.28
C ALA A 95 4.78 12.09 -6.57
N LYS A 96 5.29 12.78 -7.59
CA LYS A 96 5.68 12.15 -8.85
C LYS A 96 6.69 11.01 -8.59
N PRO A 97 6.50 9.82 -9.19
CA PRO A 97 7.34 8.69 -8.87
C PRO A 97 8.74 8.80 -9.50
N GLU A 98 9.71 8.20 -8.82
CA GLU A 98 11.10 8.08 -9.27
C GLU A 98 11.60 6.63 -9.15
N PRO A 99 12.61 6.20 -9.94
CA PRO A 99 13.20 4.87 -9.80
C PRO A 99 13.72 4.64 -8.38
N PHE A 100 13.36 3.51 -7.77
CA PHE A 100 13.63 3.27 -6.35
C PHE A 100 15.12 3.21 -5.98
N SER A 101 15.94 2.51 -6.77
CA SER A 101 17.39 2.50 -6.56
C SER A 101 18.16 2.10 -7.81
N ASN A 102 19.03 3.01 -8.28
CA ASN A 102 19.88 2.78 -9.45
C ASN A 102 20.91 1.64 -9.25
N LYS A 103 21.26 1.27 -8.01
CA LYS A 103 22.24 0.22 -7.73
C LYS A 103 21.68 -1.18 -7.96
N ILE A 104 20.40 -1.36 -7.65
CA ILE A 104 19.76 -2.67 -7.81
C ILE A 104 19.08 -2.79 -9.17
N THR A 105 18.68 -1.71 -9.84
CA THR A 105 17.93 -1.79 -11.10
C THR A 105 18.73 -2.49 -12.22
N THR A 106 18.14 -3.56 -12.75
CA THR A 106 18.71 -4.38 -13.83
C THR A 106 17.89 -4.34 -15.12
N SER A 107 18.34 -5.09 -16.13
CA SER A 107 17.60 -5.31 -17.39
C SER A 107 16.61 -6.49 -17.31
N LEU A 108 16.13 -6.81 -16.12
CA LEU A 108 15.24 -7.93 -15.83
C LEU A 108 13.94 -7.40 -15.23
N HIS A 109 12.90 -8.24 -15.16
CA HIS A 109 11.73 -7.92 -14.37
C HIS A 109 12.10 -7.85 -12.90
N GLU A 110 11.62 -6.81 -12.22
CA GLU A 110 11.85 -6.56 -10.80
C GLU A 110 10.55 -6.17 -10.11
N GLY A 111 10.39 -6.64 -8.89
CA GLY A 111 9.17 -6.47 -8.13
C GLY A 111 8.17 -7.62 -8.32
N PRO A 112 7.19 -7.78 -7.43
CA PRO A 112 6.90 -7.00 -6.21
C PRO A 112 7.96 -7.05 -5.10
N VAL A 113 7.81 -6.17 -4.10
CA VAL A 113 8.73 -5.99 -2.96
C VAL A 113 7.99 -5.94 -1.63
N THR A 114 8.69 -6.32 -0.56
CA THR A 114 8.28 -6.12 0.83
C THR A 114 9.51 -5.77 1.67
N PHE A 115 9.30 -5.12 2.81
CA PHE A 115 10.37 -4.65 3.71
C PHE A 115 10.19 -5.22 5.10
N ASP A 116 11.29 -5.56 5.76
CA ASP A 116 11.23 -5.81 7.19
C ASP A 116 10.80 -4.53 7.94
N ARG A 117 10.37 -4.68 9.19
CA ARG A 117 9.83 -3.56 9.98
C ARG A 117 10.79 -2.36 10.09
N THR A 118 12.09 -2.59 9.98
CA THR A 118 13.11 -1.52 10.09
C THR A 118 13.58 -0.98 8.75
N ALA A 119 13.08 -1.53 7.63
CA ALA A 119 13.59 -1.27 6.28
C ALA A 119 15.12 -1.48 6.15
N SER A 120 15.69 -2.36 6.98
CA SER A 120 17.08 -2.80 6.89
C SER A 120 17.25 -3.85 5.78
N TYR A 121 16.20 -4.63 5.53
CA TYR A 121 16.13 -5.65 4.51
C TYR A 121 14.88 -5.48 3.66
N MET A 122 15.05 -5.62 2.35
CA MET A 122 13.95 -5.81 1.43
C MET A 122 13.99 -7.24 0.88
N PHE A 123 12.82 -7.73 0.49
CA PHE A 123 12.64 -8.97 -0.25
C PHE A 123 11.87 -8.62 -1.51
N PHE A 124 12.37 -9.02 -2.67
CA PHE A 124 11.78 -8.63 -3.93
C PHE A 124 11.89 -9.74 -4.97
N THR A 125 10.92 -9.76 -5.87
CA THR A 125 10.90 -10.71 -7.00
C THR A 125 11.81 -10.19 -8.11
N ARG A 126 12.56 -11.08 -8.75
CA ARG A 126 13.31 -10.81 -9.98
C ARG A 126 13.44 -12.08 -10.80
N ASN A 127 13.67 -11.97 -12.11
CA ASN A 127 14.07 -13.14 -12.89
C ASN A 127 15.25 -13.91 -12.25
N PHE A 128 15.16 -15.24 -12.26
CA PHE A 128 16.19 -16.13 -11.70
C PHE A 128 17.51 -15.95 -12.46
N THR A 129 18.59 -15.77 -11.71
CA THR A 129 19.94 -15.64 -12.24
C THR A 129 20.92 -16.53 -11.49
N LYS A 130 21.95 -16.98 -12.19
CA LYS A 130 23.13 -17.63 -11.59
C LYS A 130 24.36 -16.88 -12.05
N LYS A 131 25.19 -16.42 -11.10
CA LYS A 131 26.33 -15.52 -11.39
C LYS A 131 25.93 -14.31 -12.25
N ASN A 132 24.81 -13.66 -11.89
CA ASN A 132 24.24 -12.50 -12.57
C ASN A 132 23.83 -12.74 -14.04
N ARG A 133 23.61 -14.00 -14.45
CA ARG A 133 23.12 -14.35 -15.78
C ARG A 133 21.77 -15.06 -15.68
N PRO A 134 20.74 -14.60 -16.43
CA PRO A 134 19.45 -15.29 -16.49
C PRO A 134 19.61 -16.77 -16.84
N GLN A 135 18.91 -17.64 -16.12
CA GLN A 135 18.90 -19.07 -16.40
C GLN A 135 17.51 -19.50 -16.86
N LYS A 136 17.45 -20.22 -17.97
CA LYS A 136 16.20 -20.80 -18.46
C LYS A 136 15.91 -22.12 -17.73
N ALA A 137 14.63 -22.33 -17.42
CA ALA A 137 14.08 -23.63 -17.07
C ALA A 137 14.06 -24.56 -18.28
N LYS A 138 13.64 -25.82 -18.09
CA LYS A 138 13.47 -26.79 -19.18
C LYS A 138 12.48 -26.34 -20.26
N ASP A 139 11.48 -25.55 -19.90
CA ASP A 139 10.49 -24.98 -20.83
C ASP A 139 11.02 -23.77 -21.64
N GLY A 140 12.28 -23.37 -21.43
CA GLY A 140 12.91 -22.26 -22.13
C GLY A 140 12.59 -20.87 -21.56
N ILE A 141 11.83 -20.79 -20.47
CA ILE A 141 11.42 -19.55 -19.79
C ILE A 141 12.38 -19.28 -18.63
N VAL A 142 12.73 -18.00 -18.41
CA VAL A 142 13.44 -17.59 -17.20
C VAL A 142 12.41 -17.34 -16.12
N LYS A 143 12.37 -18.20 -15.10
CA LYS A 143 11.41 -18.12 -13.99
C LYS A 143 11.70 -16.94 -13.06
N LEU A 144 10.73 -16.60 -12.22
CA LEU A 144 10.85 -15.60 -11.16
C LEU A 144 11.42 -16.23 -9.89
N ALA A 145 12.18 -15.45 -9.12
CA ALA A 145 12.78 -15.84 -7.85
C ALA A 145 12.77 -14.67 -6.87
N ILE A 146 12.79 -14.98 -5.57
CA ILE A 146 12.89 -13.98 -4.51
C ILE A 146 14.36 -13.74 -4.13
N TYR A 147 14.74 -12.47 -4.14
CA TYR A 147 16.02 -11.98 -3.67
C TYR A 147 15.83 -11.14 -2.42
N THR A 148 16.88 -10.98 -1.64
CA THR A 148 16.97 -9.98 -0.56
C THR A 148 18.07 -8.97 -0.86
N ALA A 149 17.92 -7.75 -0.36
CA ALA A 149 18.97 -6.74 -0.35
C ALA A 149 18.98 -6.01 1.00
N GLU A 150 20.14 -5.44 1.33
CA GLU A 150 20.38 -4.70 2.56
C GLU A 150 20.37 -3.20 2.27
N ASN A 151 19.76 -2.42 3.17
CA ASN A 151 19.89 -0.97 3.16
C ASN A 151 21.25 -0.57 3.75
N VAL A 152 22.13 -0.02 2.90
CA VAL A 152 23.50 0.38 3.23
C VAL A 152 23.69 1.86 2.89
N LYS A 153 23.61 2.71 3.91
CA LYS A 153 23.72 4.19 3.80
C LYS A 153 22.67 4.77 2.85
N ASP A 154 21.40 4.48 3.15
CA ASP A 154 20.22 5.02 2.46
C ASP A 154 20.12 4.60 0.99
N ASP A 155 20.67 3.43 0.65
CA ASP A 155 20.53 2.81 -0.67
C ASP A 155 20.69 1.29 -0.56
N TRP A 156 20.22 0.55 -1.57
CA TRP A 156 20.11 -0.90 -1.54
C TRP A 156 21.32 -1.59 -2.15
N ALA A 157 21.88 -2.55 -1.43
CA ALA A 157 23.07 -3.29 -1.82
C ALA A 157 23.01 -4.76 -1.37
N ASN A 158 24.10 -5.50 -1.56
CA ASN A 158 24.25 -6.88 -1.08
C ASN A 158 23.13 -7.83 -1.55
N VAL A 159 22.69 -7.68 -2.80
CA VAL A 159 21.62 -8.51 -3.38
C VAL A 159 21.99 -10.00 -3.35
N LYS A 160 21.15 -10.81 -2.71
CA LYS A 160 21.32 -12.26 -2.54
C LYS A 160 20.07 -13.01 -2.95
N LEU A 161 20.23 -14.13 -3.65
CA LEU A 161 19.13 -15.06 -3.95
C LEU A 161 18.77 -15.85 -2.68
N LEU A 162 17.49 -15.97 -2.35
CA LEU A 162 17.07 -16.80 -1.21
C LEU A 162 17.23 -18.31 -1.50
N PRO A 163 17.52 -19.15 -0.49
CA PRO A 163 17.97 -20.53 -0.70
C PRO A 163 16.89 -21.46 -1.27
N PHE A 164 15.62 -21.15 -1.08
CA PHE A 164 14.49 -21.99 -1.51
C PHE A 164 14.05 -21.75 -2.95
N ASN A 165 14.76 -20.91 -3.71
CA ASN A 165 14.48 -20.68 -5.13
C ASN A 165 15.10 -21.78 -6.00
N ASP A 166 14.42 -22.13 -7.09
CA ASP A 166 14.98 -22.93 -8.17
C ASP A 166 14.67 -22.25 -9.51
N LYS A 167 15.40 -22.63 -10.56
CA LYS A 167 15.16 -22.13 -11.91
C LYS A 167 13.98 -22.80 -12.61
N GLU A 168 13.48 -23.93 -12.10
CA GLU A 168 12.44 -24.73 -12.76
C GLU A 168 11.01 -24.27 -12.44
N PHE A 169 10.81 -23.46 -11.40
CA PHE A 169 9.50 -22.91 -11.01
C PHE A 169 9.62 -21.43 -10.63
N ASN A 170 8.52 -20.71 -10.67
CA ASN A 170 8.38 -19.34 -10.19
C ASN A 170 8.30 -19.30 -8.67
N THR A 171 8.93 -18.31 -8.08
CA THR A 171 8.81 -17.93 -6.67
C THR A 171 8.78 -16.41 -6.62
N ALA A 172 7.64 -15.83 -6.25
CA ALA A 172 7.34 -14.41 -6.44
C ALA A 172 6.44 -13.84 -5.33
N HIS A 173 6.19 -12.54 -5.37
CA HIS A 173 5.25 -11.84 -4.49
C HIS A 173 5.56 -12.00 -2.99
N PRO A 174 6.77 -11.64 -2.53
CA PRO A 174 7.15 -11.81 -1.12
C PRO A 174 6.32 -10.93 -0.18
N ALA A 175 5.97 -11.45 0.99
CA ALA A 175 5.37 -10.74 2.12
C ALA A 175 5.99 -11.20 3.44
N ILE A 176 6.72 -10.30 4.11
CA ILE A 176 7.41 -10.61 5.36
C ILE A 176 6.51 -10.30 6.56
N SER A 177 6.51 -11.19 7.56
CA SER A 177 5.83 -10.94 8.84
C SER A 177 6.45 -9.76 9.59
N VAL A 178 5.66 -9.12 10.47
CA VAL A 178 6.13 -8.01 11.31
C VAL A 178 7.33 -8.37 12.18
N GLU A 179 7.42 -9.63 12.60
CA GLU A 179 8.54 -10.17 13.38
C GLU A 179 9.77 -10.53 12.51
N GLY A 180 9.68 -10.43 11.18
CA GLY A 180 10.79 -10.71 10.26
C GLY A 180 11.20 -12.18 10.18
N ASN A 181 10.38 -13.10 10.70
CA ASN A 181 10.72 -14.52 10.86
C ASN A 181 9.92 -15.46 9.96
N LEU A 182 8.88 -14.97 9.28
CA LEU A 182 8.08 -15.72 8.31
C LEU A 182 8.01 -14.92 7.01
N LEU A 183 8.35 -15.55 5.91
CA LEU A 183 8.24 -14.98 4.57
C LEU A 183 7.21 -15.78 3.79
N TYR A 184 6.08 -15.15 3.53
CA TYR A 184 5.02 -15.64 2.68
C TYR A 184 5.31 -15.27 1.23
N PHE A 185 4.93 -16.12 0.28
CA PHE A 185 5.14 -15.85 -1.14
C PHE A 185 4.31 -16.79 -2.01
N SER A 186 4.21 -16.48 -3.31
CA SER A 186 3.52 -17.30 -4.29
C SER A 186 4.49 -18.16 -5.10
N SER A 187 4.12 -19.41 -5.41
CA SER A 187 4.97 -20.32 -6.19
C SER A 187 4.18 -21.44 -6.87
N ASP A 188 4.51 -21.73 -8.14
CA ASP A 188 4.05 -22.90 -8.91
C ASP A 188 4.99 -24.11 -8.74
N ARG A 189 5.69 -24.18 -7.59
CA ARG A 189 6.60 -25.29 -7.28
C ARG A 189 5.84 -26.61 -7.09
N PRO A 190 6.49 -27.77 -7.32
CA PRO A 190 5.86 -29.06 -7.06
C PRO A 190 5.35 -29.19 -5.62
N GLY A 191 4.18 -29.81 -5.47
CA GLY A 191 3.50 -29.99 -4.18
C GLY A 191 2.42 -28.94 -3.86
N GLY A 192 2.08 -28.08 -4.82
CA GLY A 192 0.93 -27.19 -4.74
C GLY A 192 -0.40 -27.82 -5.16
N HIS A 193 -1.46 -27.00 -5.16
CA HIS A 193 -2.85 -27.36 -5.40
C HIS A 193 -3.38 -26.88 -6.76
N GLY A 194 -2.72 -25.92 -7.40
CA GLY A 194 -3.19 -25.33 -8.66
C GLY A 194 -2.08 -24.67 -9.47
N GLY A 195 -2.35 -23.44 -9.93
CA GLY A 195 -1.41 -22.58 -10.63
C GLY A 195 -0.27 -22.16 -9.71
N MET A 196 -0.27 -20.90 -9.27
CA MET A 196 0.59 -20.44 -8.18
C MET A 196 -0.13 -20.57 -6.85
N ASP A 197 0.54 -21.14 -5.86
CA ASP A 197 0.03 -21.29 -4.50
C ASP A 197 0.75 -20.34 -3.54
N ILE A 198 0.15 -20.04 -2.38
CA ILE A 198 0.82 -19.38 -1.27
C ILE A 198 1.59 -20.41 -0.41
N TRP A 199 2.87 -20.11 -0.20
CA TRP A 199 3.81 -20.84 0.63
C TRP A 199 4.37 -19.93 1.72
N VAL A 200 4.90 -20.53 2.79
CA VAL A 200 5.62 -19.82 3.84
C VAL A 200 6.95 -20.49 4.14
N SER A 201 8.02 -19.69 4.22
CA SER A 201 9.31 -20.12 4.77
C SER A 201 9.54 -19.46 6.12
N ARG A 202 10.13 -20.21 7.05
CA ARG A 202 10.53 -19.72 8.37
C ARG A 202 12.02 -19.41 8.38
N ARG A 203 12.39 -18.28 8.99
CA ARG A 203 13.79 -17.94 9.26
C ARG A 203 14.34 -18.81 10.40
N LEU A 204 15.45 -19.49 10.15
CA LEU A 204 16.17 -20.37 11.07
C LEU A 204 17.58 -19.80 11.29
N GLY A 205 17.71 -18.93 12.29
CA GLY A 205 18.92 -18.13 12.47
C GLY A 205 19.09 -17.12 11.34
N ASP A 206 20.17 -17.23 10.58
CA ASP A 206 20.45 -16.34 9.44
C ASP A 206 19.91 -16.86 8.09
N GLU A 207 19.40 -18.10 8.06
CA GLU A 207 18.95 -18.74 6.84
C GLU A 207 17.42 -18.89 6.79
N TRP A 208 16.88 -19.11 5.58
CA TRP A 208 15.48 -19.44 5.36
C TRP A 208 15.32 -20.94 5.20
N GLY A 209 14.40 -21.54 5.96
CA GLY A 209 14.11 -22.96 5.90
C GLY A 209 13.30 -23.36 4.66
N GLU A 210 13.08 -24.67 4.51
CA GLU A 210 12.25 -25.20 3.43
C GLU A 210 10.81 -24.66 3.50
N PRO A 211 10.24 -24.19 2.37
CA PRO A 211 8.89 -23.65 2.36
C PRO A 211 7.82 -24.71 2.56
N ILE A 212 6.74 -24.32 3.24
CA ILE A 212 5.56 -25.15 3.49
C ILE A 212 4.37 -24.51 2.78
N ASN A 213 3.62 -25.31 2.04
CA ASN A 213 2.37 -24.88 1.38
C ASN A 213 1.31 -24.56 2.46
N LEU A 214 0.52 -23.49 2.29
CA LEU A 214 -0.51 -23.14 3.27
C LEU A 214 -1.74 -24.07 3.28
N GLY A 215 -1.78 -25.03 2.34
CA GLY A 215 -2.78 -26.07 2.25
C GLY A 215 -4.04 -25.64 1.50
N PRO A 216 -4.96 -26.60 1.26
CA PRO A 216 -6.10 -26.43 0.36
C PRO A 216 -7.21 -25.51 0.90
N GLN A 217 -7.06 -25.02 2.13
CA GLN A 217 -7.97 -24.03 2.70
C GLN A 217 -7.65 -22.63 2.19
N VAL A 218 -6.38 -22.34 1.93
CA VAL A 218 -5.92 -21.06 1.40
C VAL A 218 -5.72 -21.16 -0.10
N ASN A 219 -5.10 -22.25 -0.57
CA ASN A 219 -4.77 -22.46 -1.97
C ASN A 219 -5.86 -23.24 -2.71
N THR A 220 -5.99 -22.96 -3.99
CA THR A 220 -7.05 -23.44 -4.88
C THR A 220 -6.47 -24.12 -6.12
N GLU A 221 -7.33 -24.53 -7.05
CA GLU A 221 -6.89 -24.98 -8.38
C GLU A 221 -6.43 -23.82 -9.28
N GLY A 222 -6.75 -22.58 -8.92
CA GLY A 222 -6.40 -21.35 -9.64
C GLY A 222 -5.04 -20.78 -9.23
N ASP A 223 -4.88 -19.47 -9.44
CA ASP A 223 -3.73 -18.71 -8.95
C ASP A 223 -4.10 -18.02 -7.64
N ASP A 224 -3.32 -18.26 -6.58
CA ASP A 224 -3.38 -17.63 -5.27
C ASP A 224 -2.08 -16.83 -5.05
N ILE A 225 -2.17 -15.53 -5.30
CA ILE A 225 -1.02 -14.64 -5.51
C ILE A 225 -1.08 -13.34 -4.73
N PHE A 226 0.01 -12.56 -4.76
CA PHE A 226 0.13 -11.27 -4.07
C PHE A 226 -0.26 -11.31 -2.58
N PRO A 227 0.34 -12.21 -1.77
CA PRO A 227 0.07 -12.23 -0.34
C PRO A 227 0.51 -10.92 0.31
N PHE A 228 -0.20 -10.54 1.37
CA PHE A 228 0.16 -9.50 2.32
C PHE A 228 -0.21 -9.97 3.73
N ILE A 229 0.76 -9.96 4.64
CA ILE A 229 0.55 -10.41 6.03
C ILE A 229 0.47 -9.20 6.96
N HIS A 230 -0.71 -8.95 7.52
CA HIS A 230 -0.94 -7.87 8.47
C HIS A 230 -0.34 -8.19 9.86
N ALA A 231 -0.16 -7.15 10.69
CA ALA A 231 0.48 -7.25 12.00
C ALA A 231 -0.25 -8.16 13.00
N ASP A 232 -1.57 -8.31 12.85
CA ASP A 232 -2.39 -9.20 13.67
C ASP A 232 -2.41 -10.65 13.16
N GLY A 233 -1.71 -10.94 12.06
CA GLY A 233 -1.66 -12.26 11.43
C GLY A 233 -2.75 -12.53 10.40
N THR A 234 -3.57 -11.53 10.05
CA THR A 234 -4.50 -11.61 8.91
C THR A 234 -3.71 -11.65 7.60
N LEU A 235 -3.93 -12.68 6.79
CA LEU A 235 -3.35 -12.82 5.46
C LEU A 235 -4.36 -12.33 4.43
N TYR A 236 -3.99 -11.31 3.67
CA TYR A 236 -4.69 -10.85 2.48
C TYR A 236 -3.98 -11.41 1.25
N PHE A 237 -4.72 -11.74 0.19
CA PHE A 237 -4.15 -12.25 -1.06
C PHE A 237 -5.14 -12.10 -2.21
N ALA A 238 -4.66 -12.16 -3.44
CA ALA A 238 -5.48 -12.15 -4.64
C ALA A 238 -5.66 -13.59 -5.17
N SER A 239 -6.85 -13.94 -5.65
CA SER A 239 -7.13 -15.30 -6.11
C SER A 239 -8.09 -15.34 -7.30
N THR A 240 -7.81 -16.22 -8.28
CA THR A 240 -8.79 -16.60 -9.33
C THR A 240 -9.69 -17.78 -8.91
N GLY A 241 -9.38 -18.42 -7.79
CA GLY A 241 -10.20 -19.44 -7.12
C GLY A 241 -11.22 -18.85 -6.14
N HIS A 242 -11.62 -19.62 -5.12
CA HIS A 242 -12.57 -19.22 -4.05
C HIS A 242 -13.94 -18.69 -4.52
N ASN A 243 -14.36 -19.04 -5.74
CA ASN A 243 -15.49 -18.43 -6.45
C ASN A 243 -15.31 -16.92 -6.66
N SER A 244 -14.10 -16.51 -7.08
CA SER A 244 -13.81 -15.17 -7.60
C SER A 244 -14.91 -14.73 -8.55
N LYS A 245 -15.33 -13.46 -8.42
CA LYS A 245 -16.38 -12.86 -9.24
C LYS A 245 -15.79 -12.15 -10.46
N GLY A 246 -14.60 -11.55 -10.32
CA GLY A 246 -13.81 -10.97 -11.40
C GLY A 246 -12.76 -11.95 -11.94
N GLY A 247 -11.60 -11.40 -12.31
CA GLY A 247 -10.40 -12.19 -12.59
C GLY A 247 -9.76 -12.60 -11.27
N LEU A 248 -8.72 -11.89 -10.87
CA LEU A 248 -8.20 -11.92 -9.50
C LEU A 248 -9.11 -11.10 -8.58
N ASP A 249 -9.60 -11.71 -7.51
CA ASP A 249 -10.28 -11.00 -6.42
C ASP A 249 -9.41 -11.01 -5.15
N ILE A 250 -9.49 -9.96 -4.34
CA ILE A 250 -8.83 -9.89 -3.03
C ILE A 250 -9.66 -10.63 -1.98
N PHE A 251 -9.02 -11.54 -1.26
CA PHE A 251 -9.54 -12.29 -0.13
C PHE A 251 -8.71 -12.05 1.13
N PHE A 252 -9.29 -12.34 2.29
CA PHE A 252 -8.56 -12.41 3.54
C PHE A 252 -8.87 -13.68 4.34
N THR A 253 -7.89 -14.14 5.12
CA THR A 253 -8.02 -15.26 6.05
C THR A 253 -7.19 -15.01 7.30
N SER A 254 -7.52 -15.67 8.41
CA SER A 254 -6.83 -15.55 9.68
C SER A 254 -6.41 -16.92 10.21
N ARG A 255 -5.36 -16.94 11.05
CA ARG A 255 -4.96 -18.17 11.74
C ARG A 255 -6.05 -18.63 12.72
N LYS A 256 -6.35 -19.92 12.71
CA LYS A 256 -7.24 -20.59 13.67
C LYS A 256 -6.62 -21.91 14.11
N GLY A 257 -6.01 -21.90 15.31
CA GLY A 257 -5.19 -23.02 15.77
C GLY A 257 -3.99 -23.22 14.85
N ASP A 258 -3.80 -24.45 14.37
CA ASP A 258 -2.72 -24.81 13.44
C ASP A 258 -3.06 -24.54 11.97
N GLY A 259 -4.30 -24.09 11.68
CA GLY A 259 -4.78 -23.86 10.32
C GLY A 259 -5.21 -22.41 10.04
N TRP A 260 -5.95 -22.25 8.95
CA TRP A 260 -6.51 -20.99 8.48
C TRP A 260 -8.03 -21.04 8.47
N THR A 261 -8.69 -19.90 8.65
CA THR A 261 -10.12 -19.77 8.41
C THR A 261 -10.42 -19.89 6.91
N THR A 262 -11.68 -20.14 6.55
CA THR A 262 -12.10 -20.05 5.14
C THR A 262 -11.86 -18.62 4.64
N PRO A 263 -11.18 -18.42 3.51
CA PRO A 263 -10.98 -17.10 2.95
C PRO A 263 -12.31 -16.38 2.67
N THR A 264 -12.35 -15.10 3.00
CA THR A 264 -13.51 -14.22 2.78
C THR A 264 -13.16 -13.22 1.69
N ASN A 265 -13.98 -13.15 0.64
CA ASN A 265 -13.84 -12.18 -0.45
C ASN A 265 -14.11 -10.77 0.10
N LEU A 266 -13.23 -9.80 -0.18
CA LEU A 266 -13.42 -8.43 0.32
C LEU A 266 -14.64 -7.72 -0.28
N GLY A 267 -15.12 -8.17 -1.44
CA GLY A 267 -16.26 -7.60 -2.13
C GLY A 267 -16.01 -6.15 -2.59
N SER A 268 -17.05 -5.52 -3.14
CA SER A 268 -16.97 -4.12 -3.49
C SER A 268 -16.87 -3.23 -2.24
N PRO A 269 -16.11 -2.12 -2.30
CA PRO A 269 -15.48 -1.55 -3.50
C PRO A 269 -14.05 -2.06 -3.79
N PHE A 270 -13.52 -2.97 -2.97
CA PHE A 270 -12.16 -3.51 -3.16
C PHE A 270 -12.07 -4.39 -4.39
N ASN A 271 -13.04 -5.29 -4.57
CA ASN A 271 -13.16 -6.15 -5.75
C ASN A 271 -14.17 -5.58 -6.77
N SER A 272 -13.86 -5.86 -8.03
CA SER A 272 -14.54 -5.43 -9.23
C SER A 272 -14.74 -6.64 -10.16
N GLU A 273 -15.24 -6.41 -11.38
CA GLU A 273 -15.37 -7.45 -12.40
C GLU A 273 -14.04 -7.71 -13.15
N GLN A 274 -12.93 -7.11 -12.72
CA GLN A 274 -11.62 -7.23 -13.36
C GLN A 274 -10.60 -7.87 -12.39
N ASP A 275 -9.31 -7.66 -12.59
CA ASP A 275 -8.26 -8.08 -11.66
C ASP A 275 -8.08 -7.03 -10.55
N ASP A 276 -8.09 -7.50 -9.30
CA ASP A 276 -7.86 -6.74 -8.09
C ASP A 276 -6.81 -7.47 -7.24
N LEU A 277 -5.68 -6.80 -6.99
CA LEU A 277 -4.49 -7.47 -6.45
C LEU A 277 -3.57 -6.54 -5.64
N GLY A 278 -2.53 -7.10 -5.03
CA GLY A 278 -1.47 -6.30 -4.39
C GLY A 278 -1.97 -5.45 -3.22
N PHE A 279 -2.91 -5.98 -2.44
CA PHE A 279 -3.53 -5.27 -1.33
C PHE A 279 -2.55 -5.10 -0.16
N ILE A 280 -2.43 -3.87 0.35
CA ILE A 280 -1.74 -3.53 1.60
C ILE A 280 -2.64 -2.65 2.46
N ILE A 281 -2.55 -2.81 3.78
CA ILE A 281 -3.32 -1.99 4.72
C ILE A 281 -2.47 -1.64 5.94
N ASP A 282 -2.69 -0.44 6.47
CA ASP A 282 -2.03 0.07 7.66
C ASP A 282 -2.42 -0.70 8.93
N ARG A 283 -1.72 -0.42 10.03
CA ARG A 283 -1.88 -1.12 11.31
C ARG A 283 -3.27 -0.96 11.92
N ASP A 284 -3.90 0.19 11.68
CA ASP A 284 -5.22 0.52 12.21
C ASP A 284 -6.34 -0.02 11.31
N LYS A 285 -5.97 -0.65 10.19
CA LYS A 285 -6.85 -1.21 9.17
C LYS A 285 -7.83 -0.19 8.58
N LYS A 286 -7.38 1.04 8.38
CA LYS A 286 -8.17 2.15 7.84
C LYS A 286 -7.67 2.62 6.49
N ASN A 287 -6.36 2.76 6.34
CA ASN A 287 -5.75 3.26 5.11
C ASN A 287 -4.98 2.16 4.41
N GLY A 288 -5.01 2.16 3.09
CA GLY A 288 -4.24 1.20 2.34
C GLY A 288 -4.26 1.45 0.85
N TYR A 289 -3.70 0.48 0.14
CA TYR A 289 -3.62 0.52 -1.31
C TYR A 289 -3.89 -0.86 -1.90
N PHE A 290 -4.34 -0.89 -3.14
CA PHE A 290 -4.36 -2.09 -3.96
C PHE A 290 -4.24 -1.68 -5.42
N SER A 291 -4.06 -2.66 -6.31
CA SER A 291 -3.95 -2.45 -7.75
C SER A 291 -5.17 -3.04 -8.46
N SER A 292 -5.63 -2.38 -9.52
CA SER A 292 -6.78 -2.85 -10.29
C SER A 292 -6.75 -2.35 -11.72
N ASN A 293 -7.20 -3.18 -12.65
CA ASN A 293 -7.48 -2.81 -14.05
C ASN A 293 -8.96 -2.48 -14.30
N ARG A 294 -9.68 -2.04 -13.25
CA ARG A 294 -11.06 -1.56 -13.37
C ARG A 294 -11.20 -0.41 -14.40
N PRO A 295 -12.31 -0.34 -15.17
CA PRO A 295 -12.45 0.64 -16.26
C PRO A 295 -12.42 2.12 -15.88
N SER A 296 -12.55 2.45 -14.59
CA SER A 296 -12.42 3.82 -14.08
C SER A 296 -10.97 4.30 -13.94
N GLY A 297 -10.01 3.45 -14.31
CA GLY A 297 -8.58 3.74 -14.30
C GLY A 297 -8.08 4.58 -15.47
N GLU A 298 -6.82 4.99 -15.36
CA GLU A 298 -6.01 5.70 -16.35
C GLU A 298 -5.25 4.72 -17.27
N GLY A 299 -4.94 3.53 -16.77
CA GLY A 299 -3.97 2.61 -17.36
C GLY A 299 -4.45 1.18 -17.57
N GLU A 300 -3.46 0.27 -17.58
CA GLU A 300 -3.73 -1.16 -17.56
C GLU A 300 -4.07 -1.59 -16.13
N ASP A 301 -3.08 -1.70 -15.25
CA ASP A 301 -3.28 -1.79 -13.81
C ASP A 301 -2.95 -0.43 -13.22
N ASP A 302 -3.80 0.04 -12.31
CA ASP A 302 -3.59 1.27 -11.57
C ASP A 302 -3.56 1.01 -10.07
N ILE A 303 -2.83 1.86 -9.35
CA ILE A 303 -2.86 1.88 -7.89
C ILE A 303 -4.01 2.76 -7.41
N TYR A 304 -4.80 2.21 -6.51
CA TYR A 304 -5.84 2.90 -5.78
C TYR A 304 -5.48 2.97 -4.30
N SER A 305 -5.69 4.13 -3.69
CA SER A 305 -5.70 4.27 -2.23
C SER A 305 -7.12 4.18 -1.69
N PHE A 306 -7.26 3.72 -0.46
CA PHE A 306 -8.54 3.70 0.23
C PHE A 306 -8.45 4.21 1.66
N PHE A 307 -9.58 4.72 2.14
CA PHE A 307 -9.82 5.05 3.55
C PHE A 307 -11.13 4.42 4.02
N ILE A 308 -11.12 3.85 5.22
CA ILE A 308 -12.29 3.24 5.87
C ILE A 308 -12.62 4.00 7.15
N ALA A 309 -13.85 4.51 7.25
CA ALA A 309 -14.25 5.39 8.36
C ALA A 309 -14.13 4.73 9.76
N SER A 310 -14.42 3.43 9.84
CA SER A 310 -14.27 2.62 11.07
C SER A 310 -12.95 1.85 11.06
N ASN A 311 -12.90 0.75 10.30
CA ASN A 311 -11.77 -0.07 9.89
C ASN A 311 -12.33 -1.22 9.01
N ILE A 312 -11.46 -2.01 8.39
CA ILE A 312 -11.91 -3.10 7.50
C ILE A 312 -12.67 -4.21 8.21
N ASP A 313 -12.34 -4.53 9.47
CA ASP A 313 -12.97 -5.63 10.20
C ASP A 313 -14.46 -5.35 10.47
N ALA A 314 -14.78 -4.08 10.74
CA ALA A 314 -16.14 -3.60 10.97
C ALA A 314 -17.07 -3.79 9.74
N LEU A 315 -16.49 -3.94 8.54
CA LEU A 315 -17.26 -4.22 7.33
C LEU A 315 -17.80 -5.66 7.30
N PHE A 316 -17.21 -6.58 8.09
CA PHE A 316 -17.53 -8.01 8.07
C PHE A 316 -18.15 -8.54 9.37
N ASP A 317 -17.96 -7.86 10.50
CA ASP A 317 -18.53 -8.28 11.80
C ASP A 317 -19.97 -7.73 12.05
N GLY A 318 -20.50 -6.95 11.11
CA GLY A 318 -21.83 -6.33 11.21
C GLY A 318 -21.90 -5.16 12.19
N SER A 319 -20.77 -4.71 12.74
CA SER A 319 -20.70 -3.52 13.57
C SER A 319 -20.94 -2.28 12.71
N LYS A 320 -21.94 -1.48 13.09
CA LYS A 320 -22.14 -0.18 12.44
C LYS A 320 -20.96 0.72 12.79
N PRO A 321 -20.44 1.53 11.85
CA PRO A 321 -19.43 2.52 12.18
C PRO A 321 -19.96 3.36 13.35
N LYS A 322 -19.15 3.52 14.41
CA LYS A 322 -19.50 4.41 15.52
C LYS A 322 -19.83 5.77 14.92
N GLN A 323 -21.02 6.28 15.26
CA GLN A 323 -21.47 7.60 14.80
C GLN A 323 -20.36 8.61 15.10
N ALA A 324 -19.93 9.34 14.08
CA ALA A 324 -18.89 10.34 14.27
C ALA A 324 -19.34 11.33 15.35
N GLU A 325 -18.51 11.52 16.37
CA GLU A 325 -18.77 12.49 17.43
C GLU A 325 -18.77 13.89 16.82
N GLU A 326 -19.79 14.69 17.14
CA GLU A 326 -19.87 16.08 16.70
C GLU A 326 -18.80 16.90 17.42
N LEU A 327 -17.78 17.33 16.69
CA LEU A 327 -16.75 18.21 17.23
C LEU A 327 -17.22 19.66 17.15
N VAL A 328 -17.45 20.28 18.31
CA VAL A 328 -17.74 21.72 18.41
C VAL A 328 -16.48 22.45 18.86
N ILE A 329 -15.91 23.28 17.99
CA ILE A 329 -14.77 24.14 18.33
C ILE A 329 -15.30 25.51 18.77
N VAL A 330 -14.96 25.91 19.99
CA VAL A 330 -15.31 27.22 20.57
C VAL A 330 -14.05 28.08 20.64
N VAL A 331 -14.12 29.30 20.11
CA VAL A 331 -13.02 30.28 20.18
C VAL A 331 -13.41 31.41 21.13
N SER A 332 -12.61 31.61 22.17
CA SER A 332 -12.86 32.62 23.20
C SER A 332 -11.56 33.31 23.61
N ASP A 333 -11.67 34.56 24.04
CA ASP A 333 -10.59 35.35 24.60
C ASP A 333 -10.10 34.76 25.93
N PHE A 334 -8.77 34.60 26.07
CA PHE A 334 -8.18 33.87 27.19
C PHE A 334 -8.34 34.59 28.54
N GLU A 335 -8.37 35.93 28.55
CA GLU A 335 -8.43 36.70 29.79
C GLU A 335 -9.87 36.95 30.25
N THR A 336 -10.78 37.15 29.31
CA THR A 336 -12.16 37.56 29.58
C THR A 336 -13.16 36.42 29.44
N GLY A 337 -12.80 35.34 28.74
CA GLY A 337 -13.71 34.24 28.39
C GLY A 337 -14.78 34.63 27.37
N ALA A 338 -14.72 35.85 26.80
CA ALA A 338 -15.67 36.32 25.80
C ALA A 338 -15.50 35.56 24.47
N MET A 339 -16.60 35.21 23.81
CA MET A 339 -16.57 34.56 22.50
C MET A 339 -15.98 35.50 21.44
N ILE A 340 -15.09 34.98 20.60
CA ILE A 340 -14.49 35.74 19.50
C ILE A 340 -15.32 35.49 18.22
N GLU A 341 -16.00 36.53 17.74
CA GLU A 341 -16.78 36.48 16.50
C GLU A 341 -15.88 36.48 15.26
N ASN A 342 -16.32 35.80 14.19
CA ASN A 342 -15.61 35.69 12.91
C ASN A 342 -14.20 35.08 12.99
N ALA A 343 -13.90 34.35 14.07
CA ALA A 343 -12.65 33.62 14.18
C ALA A 343 -12.55 32.60 13.05
N THR A 344 -11.40 32.58 12.38
CA THR A 344 -11.07 31.52 11.42
C THR A 344 -10.38 30.39 12.18
N VAL A 345 -10.98 29.20 12.13
CA VAL A 345 -10.36 28.00 12.66
C VAL A 345 -9.80 27.20 11.49
N THR A 346 -8.48 26.99 11.50
CA THR A 346 -7.82 26.06 10.59
C THR A 346 -7.52 24.78 11.37
N TYR A 347 -7.96 23.65 10.84
CA TYR A 347 -7.66 22.34 11.39
C TYR A 347 -7.10 21.44 10.28
N ALA A 348 -6.20 20.55 10.68
CA ALA A 348 -5.75 19.45 9.85
C ALA A 348 -6.45 18.18 10.32
N SER A 349 -7.17 17.51 9.41
CA SER A 349 -7.53 16.12 9.63
C SER A 349 -6.32 15.28 9.27
N LEU A 350 -5.67 14.71 10.28
CA LEU A 350 -4.55 13.78 10.05
C LEU A 350 -5.02 12.50 9.34
N ASP A 351 -6.32 12.20 9.43
CA ASP A 351 -6.95 11.01 8.85
C ASP A 351 -7.35 11.20 7.37
N GLU A 352 -7.60 12.44 6.93
CA GLU A 352 -8.04 12.75 5.56
C GLU A 352 -7.00 13.47 4.71
N LEU A 353 -5.81 13.78 5.26
CA LEU A 353 -4.76 14.51 4.57
C LEU A 353 -5.30 15.80 3.89
N SER A 354 -6.20 16.51 4.58
CA SER A 354 -6.80 17.74 4.08
C SER A 354 -6.77 18.85 5.15
N ILE A 355 -6.52 20.08 4.70
CA ILE A 355 -6.60 21.30 5.50
C ILE A 355 -7.92 21.98 5.17
N ALA A 356 -8.76 22.20 6.17
CA ALA A 356 -10.03 22.92 6.03
C ALA A 356 -10.07 24.16 6.93
N ALA A 357 -10.76 25.20 6.46
CA ALA A 357 -10.93 26.47 7.17
C ALA A 357 -12.44 26.75 7.36
N ALA A 358 -12.81 27.12 8.58
CA ALA A 358 -14.18 27.45 8.95
C ALA A 358 -14.27 28.84 9.57
N LEU A 359 -15.36 29.56 9.28
CA LEU A 359 -15.68 30.87 9.86
C LEU A 359 -16.77 30.70 10.93
N ALA A 360 -16.55 31.24 12.13
CA ALA A 360 -17.55 31.24 13.21
C ALA A 360 -18.51 32.44 13.10
N ASN A 361 -19.82 32.20 12.93
CA ASN A 361 -20.85 33.25 12.91
C ASN A 361 -21.77 33.25 14.15
N SER A 362 -22.19 34.44 14.59
CA SER A 362 -22.88 34.70 15.86
C SER A 362 -24.34 34.24 15.98
N ASN A 363 -24.97 33.77 14.89
CA ASN A 363 -26.38 33.33 14.89
C ASN A 363 -26.61 31.90 14.40
N SER A 364 -25.55 31.13 14.22
CA SER A 364 -25.66 29.71 13.90
C SER A 364 -24.52 28.99 14.58
N LYS A 365 -24.82 27.93 15.33
CA LYS A 365 -23.86 26.85 15.55
C LYS A 365 -23.22 26.57 14.20
N SER A 366 -21.99 27.00 14.00
CA SER A 366 -21.28 26.75 12.76
C SER A 366 -20.84 25.30 12.88
N SER A 367 -21.73 24.37 12.53
CA SER A 367 -21.48 22.94 12.57
C SER A 367 -20.58 22.62 11.39
N VAL A 368 -19.29 22.47 11.64
CA VAL A 368 -18.41 21.75 10.73
C VAL A 368 -18.35 20.34 11.27
N CYS A 369 -18.89 19.38 10.51
CA CYS A 369 -18.76 17.97 10.86
C CYS A 369 -17.32 17.58 10.57
N ILE A 370 -16.47 17.66 11.59
CA ILE A 370 -15.08 17.19 11.54
C ILE A 370 -15.07 15.81 12.17
N ARG A 371 -14.82 14.78 11.37
CA ARG A 371 -14.73 13.40 11.84
C ARG A 371 -13.26 13.04 11.99
N SER A 372 -12.63 13.39 13.12
CA SER A 372 -11.26 12.96 13.41
C SER A 372 -11.04 12.72 14.90
N THR A 373 -10.21 11.73 15.23
CA THR A 373 -9.77 11.45 16.60
C THR A 373 -8.54 12.26 17.02
N HIS A 374 -7.91 13.02 16.11
CA HIS A 374 -6.72 13.81 16.40
C HIS A 374 -6.75 15.17 15.68
N LEU A 375 -6.95 16.26 16.43
CA LEU A 375 -6.84 17.63 15.92
C LEU A 375 -5.60 18.35 16.47
N LEU A 376 -4.91 19.08 15.59
CA LEU A 376 -4.06 20.21 15.95
C LEU A 376 -4.75 21.48 15.47
N ALA A 377 -5.25 22.28 16.42
CA ALA A 377 -5.82 23.60 16.14
C ALA A 377 -4.77 24.69 16.44
N ARG A 378 -4.60 25.64 15.54
CA ARG A 378 -3.90 26.91 15.79
C ARG A 378 -4.87 28.05 15.53
N ALA A 379 -5.08 28.90 16.53
CA ALA A 379 -5.72 30.20 16.34
C ALA A 379 -4.69 31.17 15.74
N ALA A 380 -5.09 31.94 14.74
CA ALA A 380 -4.34 33.07 14.23
C ALA A 380 -4.84 34.37 14.88
#